data_AF-A0A954SIB9-F1
#
_entry.id   AF-A0A954SIB9-F1
#
_cell.length_a   1.000
_cell.length_b   1.000
_cell.length_c   1.000
_cell.angle_alpha   90.00
_cell.angle_beta   90.00
_cell.angle_gamma   90.00
#
_symmetry.space_group_name_H-M   'P 1'
#
loop_
_entity.id
_entity.type
_entity.pdbx_description
1 polymer ?
#
loop_
_entity_poly.entity_id
_entity_poly.type
_entity_poly.pdbx_seq_one_letter_code
_entity_poly.pdbx_strand_id
1 'polypeptide(L)'
;FTDMWVMKWAELLRIRTFDIGPAQVSYKAALNYYQWLRKRVADNLPVNELAAEILSASGGTFSSPATNYFQAEPDVLKLAENTAQVFMGTRIQCAQCHNHPFDRWTMDDYFGFASFFAQVKRKPAEDPRERIVFDGGGELQHPVSKQNMAPRFLGGEAPDLKGKTRRQALAAWFASPENPWFARNVANIVWSQYFGIGIVE
;
A
#
# COMPACT_ATOMS: atom_id res chain seq x y z
N PHE A 1 5.21 5.97 -24.48
CA PHE A 1 3.96 5.82 -23.70
C PHE A 1 4.21 5.00 -22.43
N THR A 2 4.62 3.73 -22.55
CA THR A 2 4.87 2.83 -21.41
C THR A 2 5.84 3.41 -20.39
N ASP A 3 7.03 3.86 -20.80
CA ASP A 3 8.05 4.33 -19.85
C ASP A 3 7.59 5.56 -19.04
N MET A 4 6.74 6.44 -19.61
CA MET A 4 6.16 7.58 -18.90
C MET A 4 5.26 7.11 -17.74
N TRP A 5 4.36 6.16 -18.01
CA TRP A 5 3.47 5.61 -16.97
C TRP A 5 4.22 4.80 -15.93
N VAL A 6 5.25 4.05 -16.36
CA VAL A 6 6.13 3.34 -15.43
C VAL A 6 6.83 4.31 -14.49
N MET A 7 7.36 5.43 -14.99
CA MET A 7 7.99 6.44 -14.14
C MET A 7 6.98 7.10 -13.19
N LYS A 8 5.76 7.40 -13.65
CA LYS A 8 4.69 7.96 -12.82
C LYS A 8 4.33 7.01 -11.66
N TRP A 9 4.12 5.74 -11.96
CA TRP A 9 3.82 4.73 -10.94
C TRP A 9 5.02 4.40 -10.07
N ALA A 10 6.24 4.41 -10.61
CA ALA A 10 7.46 4.18 -9.83
C ALA A 10 7.66 5.25 -8.76
N GLU A 11 7.34 6.51 -9.05
CA GLU A 11 7.34 7.60 -8.07
C GLU A 11 6.30 7.36 -6.97
N LEU A 12 5.04 7.07 -7.34
CA LEU A 12 3.96 6.79 -6.38
C LEU A 12 4.26 5.56 -5.50
N LEU A 13 4.89 4.54 -6.07
CA LEU A 13 5.27 3.30 -5.38
C LEU A 13 6.64 3.40 -4.69
N ARG A 14 7.28 4.59 -4.71
CA ARG A 14 8.58 4.87 -4.08
C ARG A 14 9.68 3.89 -4.49
N ILE A 15 9.75 3.54 -5.78
CA ILE A 15 10.79 2.64 -6.31
C ILE A 15 12.13 3.38 -6.36
N ARG A 16 12.96 3.18 -5.33
CA ARG A 16 14.29 3.77 -5.20
C ARG A 16 15.18 2.92 -4.29
N THR A 17 16.48 3.14 -4.36
CA THR A 17 17.43 2.56 -3.40
C THR A 17 17.39 3.31 -2.09
N PHE A 18 17.61 2.58 -1.00
CA PHE A 18 17.80 3.17 0.33
C PHE A 18 19.04 2.51 0.92
N ASP A 19 20.13 3.26 1.02
CA ASP A 19 21.43 2.72 1.39
C ASP A 19 21.67 2.69 2.91
N ILE A 20 20.80 3.34 3.70
CA ILE A 20 20.96 3.53 5.14
C ILE A 20 19.64 3.27 5.88
N GLY A 21 19.71 2.56 7.01
CA GLY A 21 18.61 2.40 7.95
C GLY A 21 17.82 1.08 7.84
N PRO A 22 16.76 0.91 8.65
CA PRO A 22 15.99 -0.34 8.73
C PRO A 22 15.18 -0.66 7.46
N ALA A 23 15.02 0.31 6.57
CA ALA A 23 14.32 0.20 5.28
C ALA A 23 15.30 0.00 4.11
N GLN A 24 16.48 -0.58 4.33
CA GLN A 24 17.50 -0.72 3.28
C GLN A 24 16.91 -1.47 2.07
N VAL A 25 16.91 -0.84 0.89
CA VAL A 25 16.49 -1.42 -0.39
C VAL A 25 17.71 -1.39 -1.30
N SER A 26 18.24 -2.57 -1.62
CA SER A 26 19.40 -2.69 -2.49
C SER A 26 19.07 -2.28 -3.93
N TYR A 27 20.09 -1.88 -4.69
CA TYR A 27 19.95 -1.60 -6.12
C TYR A 27 19.27 -2.75 -6.88
N LYS A 28 19.64 -4.00 -6.58
CA LYS A 28 19.03 -5.18 -7.20
C LYS A 28 17.53 -5.27 -6.91
N ALA A 29 17.11 -5.00 -5.66
CA ALA A 29 15.70 -5.04 -5.27
C ALA A 29 14.89 -3.97 -6.01
N ALA A 30 15.39 -2.72 -6.01
CA ALA A 30 14.77 -1.60 -6.70
C ALA A 30 14.68 -1.83 -8.23
N LEU A 31 15.76 -2.34 -8.84
CA LEU A 31 15.78 -2.66 -10.26
C LEU A 31 14.78 -3.77 -10.62
N ASN A 32 14.73 -4.84 -9.84
CA ASN A 32 13.76 -5.92 -10.04
C ASN A 32 12.32 -5.40 -9.91
N TYR A 33 12.05 -4.53 -8.94
CA TYR A 33 10.73 -3.94 -8.74
C TYR A 33 10.34 -3.02 -9.91
N TYR A 34 11.27 -2.19 -10.38
CA TYR A 34 11.08 -1.36 -11.58
C TYR A 34 10.80 -2.21 -12.83
N GLN A 35 11.58 -3.26 -13.07
CA GLN A 35 11.42 -4.14 -14.23
C GLN A 35 10.09 -4.90 -14.18
N TRP A 36 9.67 -5.36 -12.99
CA TRP A 36 8.36 -5.96 -12.77
C TRP A 36 7.23 -4.99 -13.10
N LEU A 37 7.28 -3.75 -12.58
CA LEU A 37 6.28 -2.73 -12.85
C LEU A 37 6.22 -2.41 -14.35
N ARG A 38 7.38 -2.25 -14.98
CA ARG A 38 7.50 -2.01 -16.42
C ARG A 38 6.84 -3.12 -17.23
N LYS A 39 7.04 -4.39 -16.83
CA LYS A 39 6.38 -5.53 -17.46
C LYS A 39 4.86 -5.48 -17.29
N ARG A 40 4.34 -5.26 -16.07
CA ARG A 40 2.88 -5.19 -15.83
C ARG A 40 2.21 -4.09 -16.65
N VAL A 41 2.84 -2.91 -16.72
CA VAL A 41 2.33 -1.79 -17.54
C VAL A 41 2.42 -2.12 -19.03
N ALA A 42 3.51 -2.74 -19.50
CA ALA A 42 3.67 -3.14 -20.91
C ALA A 42 2.66 -4.21 -21.34
N ASP A 43 2.32 -5.13 -20.43
CA ASP A 43 1.31 -6.17 -20.64
C ASP A 43 -0.13 -5.62 -20.50
N ASN A 44 -0.29 -4.32 -20.27
CA ASN A 44 -1.59 -3.65 -20.07
C ASN A 44 -2.42 -4.25 -18.92
N LEU A 45 -1.76 -4.62 -17.82
CA LEU A 45 -2.43 -5.09 -16.61
C LEU A 45 -3.36 -3.98 -16.06
N PRO A 46 -4.64 -4.27 -15.79
CA PRO A 46 -5.53 -3.31 -15.16
C PRO A 46 -4.97 -2.79 -13.82
N VAL A 47 -5.13 -1.49 -13.55
CA VAL A 47 -4.53 -0.85 -12.37
C VAL A 47 -5.06 -1.43 -11.05
N ASN A 48 -6.33 -1.86 -11.03
CA ASN A 48 -6.93 -2.57 -9.89
C ASN A 48 -6.24 -3.91 -9.62
N GLU A 49 -5.93 -4.67 -10.67
CA GLU A 49 -5.17 -5.91 -10.56
C GLU A 49 -3.73 -5.65 -10.12
N LEU A 50 -3.09 -4.59 -10.63
CA LEU A 50 -1.77 -4.16 -10.16
C LEU A 50 -1.77 -3.84 -8.66
N ALA A 51 -2.77 -3.10 -8.18
CA ALA A 51 -2.92 -2.78 -6.76
C ALA A 51 -3.13 -4.06 -5.92
N ALA A 52 -3.97 -4.99 -6.39
CA ALA A 52 -4.19 -6.25 -5.72
C ALA A 52 -2.92 -7.13 -5.67
N GLU A 53 -2.15 -7.18 -6.75
CA GLU A 53 -0.86 -7.88 -6.79
C GLU A 53 0.12 -7.30 -5.75
N ILE A 54 0.22 -5.97 -5.65
CA ILE A 54 1.09 -5.30 -4.68
C ILE A 54 0.64 -5.59 -3.24
N LEU A 55 -0.64 -5.36 -2.96
CA LEU A 55 -1.15 -5.42 -1.58
C LEU A 55 -1.15 -6.84 -1.02
N SER A 56 -1.36 -7.85 -1.86
CA SER A 56 -1.32 -9.27 -1.46
C SER A 56 0.09 -9.89 -1.52
N ALA A 57 1.10 -9.19 -2.06
CA ALA A 57 2.43 -9.75 -2.33
C ALA A 57 3.10 -10.32 -1.08
N SER A 58 3.61 -11.55 -1.17
CA SER A 58 4.41 -12.20 -0.14
C SER A 58 5.57 -12.94 -0.79
N GLY A 59 6.65 -13.20 -0.06
CA GLY A 59 7.86 -13.83 -0.58
C GLY A 59 9.08 -12.93 -0.53
N GLY A 60 10.15 -13.34 -1.22
CA GLY A 60 11.42 -12.62 -1.25
C GLY A 60 11.36 -11.36 -2.11
N THR A 61 12.10 -10.32 -1.74
CA THR A 61 12.08 -9.05 -2.47
C THR A 61 12.84 -9.09 -3.79
N PHE A 62 13.60 -10.16 -4.06
CA PHE A 62 14.13 -10.42 -5.41
C PHE A 62 13.21 -11.32 -6.23
N SER A 63 12.68 -12.38 -5.61
CA SER A 63 11.85 -13.40 -6.28
C SER A 63 10.39 -12.98 -6.50
N SER A 64 9.86 -12.13 -5.63
CA SER A 64 8.51 -11.56 -5.70
C SER A 64 8.60 -10.03 -5.62
N PRO A 65 8.97 -9.34 -6.72
CA PRO A 65 9.39 -7.94 -6.66
C PRO A 65 8.34 -6.97 -6.11
N ALA A 66 7.05 -7.27 -6.25
CA ALA A 66 5.95 -6.49 -5.66
C ALA A 66 6.06 -6.32 -4.13
N THR A 67 6.72 -7.26 -3.43
CA THR A 67 6.97 -7.16 -1.98
C THR A 67 7.87 -6.00 -1.58
N ASN A 68 8.60 -5.39 -2.52
CA ASN A 68 9.41 -4.20 -2.25
C ASN A 68 8.56 -3.01 -1.78
N TYR A 69 7.27 -2.97 -2.11
CA TYR A 69 6.33 -1.99 -1.55
C TYR A 69 6.37 -1.99 -0.01
N PHE A 70 6.41 -3.19 0.58
CA PHE A 70 6.52 -3.37 2.02
C PHE A 70 7.96 -3.21 2.54
N GLN A 71 8.99 -3.37 1.71
CA GLN A 71 10.37 -3.14 2.14
C GLN A 71 10.67 -1.63 2.23
N ALA A 72 10.11 -0.83 1.31
CA ALA A 72 10.35 0.61 1.21
C ALA A 72 9.75 1.43 2.37
N GLU A 73 8.76 0.89 3.09
CA GLU A 73 8.17 1.51 4.29
C GLU A 73 7.93 0.46 5.37
N PRO A 74 8.83 0.33 6.37
CA PRO A 74 8.70 -0.66 7.43
C PRO A 74 7.67 -0.26 8.50
N ASP A 75 7.40 1.04 8.66
CA ASP A 75 6.45 1.56 9.64
C ASP A 75 5.00 1.28 9.21
N VAL A 76 4.23 0.64 10.09
CA VAL A 76 2.85 0.20 9.81
C VAL A 76 1.92 1.38 9.54
N LEU A 77 2.07 2.47 10.31
CA LEU A 77 1.21 3.63 10.21
C LEU A 77 1.50 4.39 8.91
N LYS A 78 2.78 4.65 8.62
CA LYS A 78 3.18 5.28 7.36
C LYS A 78 2.83 4.45 6.14
N LEU A 79 2.93 3.12 6.23
CA LEU A 79 2.53 2.23 5.16
C LEU A 79 1.02 2.33 4.88
N ALA A 80 0.20 2.42 5.92
CA ALA A 80 -1.24 2.63 5.79
C ALA A 80 -1.54 3.99 5.14
N GLU A 81 -0.93 5.07 5.62
CA GLU A 81 -1.07 6.41 5.06
C GLU A 81 -0.67 6.46 3.58
N ASN A 82 0.49 5.89 3.23
CA ASN A 82 0.96 5.81 1.84
C ASN A 82 0.01 4.99 0.98
N THR A 83 -0.56 3.89 1.49
CA THR A 83 -1.53 3.08 0.75
C THR A 83 -2.81 3.88 0.47
N ALA A 84 -3.37 4.53 1.49
CA ALA A 84 -4.57 5.36 1.34
C ALA A 84 -4.34 6.50 0.34
N GLN A 85 -3.18 7.15 0.40
CA GLN A 85 -2.85 8.24 -0.50
C GLN A 85 -2.64 7.76 -1.94
N VAL A 86 -1.85 6.69 -2.15
CA VAL A 86 -1.49 6.21 -3.49
C VAL A 86 -2.70 5.64 -4.22
N PHE A 87 -3.50 4.81 -3.54
CA PHE A 87 -4.55 4.05 -4.21
C PHE A 87 -5.95 4.66 -4.05
N MET A 88 -6.20 5.48 -3.03
CA MET A 88 -7.51 6.14 -2.81
C MET A 88 -7.46 7.66 -2.91
N GLY A 89 -6.28 8.26 -3.09
CA GLY A 89 -6.14 9.72 -3.10
C GLY A 89 -6.51 10.39 -1.77
N THR A 90 -6.60 9.61 -0.68
CA THR A 90 -7.12 10.07 0.61
C THR A 90 -5.99 10.29 1.61
N ARG A 91 -6.04 11.42 2.32
CA ARG A 91 -5.10 11.76 3.39
C ARG A 91 -5.76 11.52 4.74
N ILE A 92 -5.27 10.54 5.49
CA ILE A 92 -5.85 10.13 6.78
C ILE A 92 -4.96 10.49 7.98
N GLN A 93 -3.81 11.14 7.77
CA GLN A 93 -2.77 11.37 8.79
C GLN A 93 -3.28 12.13 10.03
N CYS A 94 -4.14 13.13 9.84
CA CYS A 94 -4.68 13.88 10.99
C CYS A 94 -5.50 12.98 11.93
N ALA A 95 -6.14 11.95 11.38
CA ALA A 95 -6.90 10.95 12.14
C ALA A 95 -6.02 10.05 13.03
N GLN A 96 -4.69 10.13 12.94
CA GLN A 96 -3.77 9.38 13.80
C GLN A 96 -3.86 9.78 15.28
N CYS A 97 -4.11 11.07 15.55
CA CYS A 97 -4.06 11.62 16.91
C CYS A 97 -5.42 12.08 17.43
N HIS A 98 -6.32 12.50 16.54
CA HIS A 98 -7.68 12.95 16.85
C HIS A 98 -8.58 12.74 15.64
N ASN A 99 -9.90 12.67 15.81
CA ASN A 99 -10.81 12.63 14.66
C ASN A 99 -10.58 13.85 13.75
N HIS A 100 -10.58 13.64 12.44
CA HIS A 100 -10.30 14.69 11.48
C HIS A 100 -11.32 15.85 11.64
N PRO A 101 -10.88 17.11 11.72
CA PRO A 101 -11.76 18.23 12.10
C PRO A 101 -12.74 18.61 10.97
N PHE A 102 -12.41 18.30 9.72
CA PHE A 102 -13.16 18.70 8.53
C PHE A 102 -13.43 17.55 7.54
N ASP A 103 -13.17 16.30 7.94
CA ASP A 103 -13.37 15.11 7.09
C ASP A 103 -13.96 14.01 7.98
N ARG A 104 -14.53 12.97 7.37
CA ARG A 104 -15.24 11.90 8.07
C ARG A 104 -14.33 10.97 8.89
N TRP A 105 -13.01 11.04 8.70
CA TRP A 105 -12.08 10.05 9.23
C TRP A 105 -11.92 10.17 10.75
N THR A 106 -12.27 9.10 11.44
CA THR A 106 -12.05 8.96 12.88
C THR A 106 -10.74 8.26 13.18
N MET A 107 -10.28 8.34 14.44
CA MET A 107 -9.16 7.53 14.90
C MET A 107 -9.43 6.03 14.71
N ASP A 108 -10.67 5.59 14.93
CA ASP A 108 -11.05 4.19 14.73
C ASP A 108 -10.92 3.77 13.26
N ASP A 109 -11.28 4.64 12.31
CA ASP A 109 -11.08 4.39 10.87
C ASP A 109 -9.59 4.28 10.55
N TYR A 110 -8.78 5.19 11.10
CA TYR A 110 -7.33 5.24 10.88
C TYR A 110 -6.65 3.96 11.38
N PHE A 111 -6.83 3.61 12.65
CA PHE A 111 -6.18 2.44 13.22
C PHE A 111 -6.82 1.12 12.76
N GLY A 112 -8.12 1.13 12.45
CA GLY A 112 -8.80 0.00 11.81
C GLY A 112 -8.19 -0.31 10.44
N PHE A 113 -7.95 0.71 9.62
CA PHE A 113 -7.28 0.54 8.34
C PHE A 113 -5.80 0.14 8.49
N ALA A 114 -5.06 0.80 9.38
CA ALA A 114 -3.65 0.48 9.60
C ALA A 114 -3.44 -0.96 10.11
N SER A 115 -4.43 -1.54 10.78
CA SER A 115 -4.35 -2.91 11.27
C SER A 115 -4.29 -3.98 10.15
N PHE A 116 -4.63 -3.63 8.90
CA PHE A 116 -4.37 -4.50 7.74
C PHE A 116 -2.87 -4.79 7.55
N PHE A 117 -2.02 -3.84 7.93
CA PHE A 117 -0.57 -3.91 7.77
C PHE A 117 0.16 -4.36 9.03
N ALA A 118 -0.52 -4.45 10.18
CA ALA A 118 0.08 -4.84 11.46
C ALA A 118 0.75 -6.23 11.42
N GLN A 119 0.27 -7.10 10.53
CA GLN A 119 0.76 -8.46 10.35
C GLN A 119 1.90 -8.59 9.35
N VAL A 120 2.27 -7.51 8.64
CA VAL A 120 3.37 -7.52 7.68
C VAL A 120 4.69 -7.61 8.41
N LYS A 121 5.37 -8.74 8.27
CA LYS A 121 6.70 -8.99 8.83
C LYS A 121 7.72 -9.15 7.73
N ARG A 122 8.97 -8.87 8.08
CA ARG A 122 10.13 -9.05 7.21
C ARG A 122 11.19 -9.86 7.96
N LYS A 123 11.83 -10.81 7.28
CA LYS A 123 13.01 -11.53 7.79
C LYS A 123 14.13 -11.54 6.74
N PRO A 124 15.41 -11.67 7.14
CA PRO A 124 16.49 -11.88 6.17
C PRO A 124 16.24 -13.13 5.31
N ALA A 125 16.63 -13.06 4.04
CA ALA A 125 16.79 -14.24 3.18
C ALA A 125 18.24 -14.77 3.28
N GLU A 126 18.59 -15.74 2.43
CA GLU A 126 19.96 -16.25 2.31
C GLU A 126 20.92 -15.16 1.77
N ASP A 127 20.50 -14.41 0.73
CA ASP A 127 21.22 -13.19 0.32
C ASP A 127 20.96 -12.09 1.35
N PRO A 128 22.00 -11.51 1.99
CA PRO A 128 21.85 -10.47 3.01
C PRO A 128 21.12 -9.20 2.52
N ARG A 129 21.06 -8.99 1.20
CA ARG A 129 20.41 -7.84 0.57
C ARG A 129 18.93 -8.09 0.24
N GLU A 130 18.46 -9.32 0.45
CA GLU A 130 17.07 -9.72 0.23
C GLU A 130 16.33 -9.88 1.55
N ARG A 131 15.05 -9.50 1.54
CA ARG A 131 14.12 -9.69 2.65
C ARG A 131 12.98 -10.58 2.19
N ILE A 132 12.49 -11.42 3.08
CA ILE A 132 11.26 -12.20 2.87
C ILE A 132 10.14 -11.47 3.61
N VAL A 133 9.14 -11.02 2.86
CA VAL A 133 7.91 -10.41 3.38
C VAL A 133 6.84 -11.47 3.54
N PHE A 134 6.19 -11.51 4.70
CA PHE A 134 5.15 -12.50 5.01
C PHE A 134 4.17 -11.96 6.07
N ASP A 135 3.02 -12.62 6.19
CA ASP A 135 2.05 -12.34 7.25
C ASP A 135 2.36 -13.21 8.48
N GLY A 136 2.89 -12.59 9.55
CA GLY A 136 3.40 -13.28 10.74
C GLY A 136 2.56 -13.09 12.01
N GLY A 137 1.38 -12.48 11.90
CA GLY A 137 0.54 -12.09 13.04
C GLY A 137 0.94 -10.74 13.65
N GLY A 138 0.17 -10.31 14.66
CA GLY A 138 0.34 -9.01 15.32
C GLY A 138 -0.92 -8.17 15.29
N GLU A 139 -1.07 -7.33 16.31
CA GLU A 139 -2.19 -6.40 16.46
C GLU A 139 -1.69 -4.97 16.59
N LEU A 140 -2.53 -4.02 16.23
CA LEU A 140 -2.29 -2.59 16.40
C LEU A 140 -3.21 -2.08 17.50
N GLN A 141 -2.67 -1.42 18.52
CA GLN A 141 -3.49 -0.86 19.60
C GLN A 141 -3.92 0.57 19.28
N HIS A 142 -5.16 0.88 19.62
CA HIS A 142 -5.64 2.26 19.63
C HIS A 142 -4.95 3.04 20.76
N PRO A 143 -4.36 4.22 20.49
CA PRO A 143 -3.55 4.95 21.47
C PRO A 143 -4.38 5.45 22.66
N VAL A 144 -5.67 5.75 22.48
CA VAL A 144 -6.60 6.18 23.55
C VAL A 144 -7.27 5.01 24.26
N SER A 145 -8.12 4.22 23.57
CA SER A 145 -8.87 3.12 24.19
C SER A 145 -8.04 1.91 24.59
N LYS A 146 -6.79 1.81 24.11
CA LYS A 146 -5.85 0.68 24.32
C LYS A 146 -6.34 -0.67 23.78
N GLN A 147 -7.46 -0.69 23.06
CA GLN A 147 -8.00 -1.89 22.45
C GLN A 147 -7.20 -2.27 21.21
N ASN A 148 -7.11 -3.58 20.95
CA ASN A 148 -6.58 -4.08 19.68
C ASN A 148 -7.58 -3.75 18.56
N MET A 149 -7.08 -3.12 17.51
CA MET A 149 -7.89 -2.66 16.39
C MET A 149 -8.04 -3.78 15.37
N ALA A 150 -9.30 -4.19 15.17
CA ALA A 150 -9.66 -5.11 14.10
C ALA A 150 -9.55 -4.40 12.73
N PRO A 151 -9.22 -5.14 11.66
CA PRO A 151 -9.19 -4.59 10.31
C PRO A 151 -10.55 -4.08 9.89
N ARG A 152 -10.55 -2.89 9.31
CA ARG A 152 -11.74 -2.23 8.78
C ARG A 152 -11.35 -1.44 7.55
N PHE A 153 -12.11 -1.59 6.46
CA PHE A 153 -11.90 -0.78 5.28
C PHE A 153 -12.12 0.71 5.62
N LEU A 154 -11.33 1.60 5.05
CA LEU A 154 -11.54 3.04 5.25
C LEU A 154 -12.96 3.41 4.79
N GLY A 155 -13.77 3.93 5.72
CA GLY A 155 -15.15 4.32 5.45
C GLY A 155 -16.06 3.17 5.01
N GLY A 156 -15.68 1.93 5.33
CA GLY A 156 -16.43 0.72 5.00
C GLY A 156 -16.57 -0.22 6.19
N GLU A 157 -16.96 -1.45 5.87
CA GLU A 157 -17.19 -2.52 6.86
C GLU A 157 -15.92 -3.27 7.23
N ALA A 158 -16.03 -4.14 8.24
CA ALA A 158 -15.00 -5.12 8.54
C ALA A 158 -14.87 -6.14 7.38
N PRO A 159 -13.64 -6.57 7.03
CA PRO A 159 -13.43 -7.55 5.98
C PRO A 159 -13.89 -8.95 6.41
N ASP A 160 -14.34 -9.76 5.45
CA ASP A 160 -14.40 -11.21 5.64
C ASP A 160 -13.01 -11.83 5.49
N LEU A 161 -12.49 -12.37 6.59
CA LEU A 161 -11.16 -12.98 6.68
C LEU A 161 -11.18 -14.51 6.53
N LYS A 162 -12.32 -15.14 6.26
CA LYS A 162 -12.39 -16.61 6.15
C LYS A 162 -11.45 -17.11 5.06
N GLY A 163 -10.38 -17.80 5.48
CA GLY A 163 -9.37 -18.37 4.59
C GLY A 163 -8.44 -17.36 3.91
N LYS A 164 -8.44 -16.09 4.34
CA LYS A 164 -7.65 -15.01 3.74
C LYS A 164 -6.80 -14.30 4.78
N THR A 165 -5.61 -13.84 4.39
CA THR A 165 -4.86 -12.88 5.21
C THR A 165 -5.53 -11.50 5.17
N ARG A 166 -5.24 -10.65 6.16
CA ARG A 166 -5.74 -9.26 6.18
C ARG A 166 -5.44 -8.54 4.88
N ARG A 167 -4.21 -8.68 4.38
CA ARG A 167 -3.77 -8.07 3.12
C ARG A 167 -4.44 -8.64 1.89
N GLN A 168 -4.77 -9.93 1.85
CA GLN A 168 -5.55 -10.50 0.75
C GLN A 168 -6.97 -9.94 0.74
N ALA A 169 -7.61 -9.78 1.91
CA ALA A 169 -8.92 -9.14 1.99
C ALA A 169 -8.86 -7.65 1.57
N LEU A 170 -7.81 -6.94 1.98
CA LEU A 170 -7.56 -5.56 1.56
C LEU A 170 -7.37 -5.44 0.04
N ALA A 171 -6.51 -6.28 -0.53
CA ALA A 171 -6.24 -6.33 -1.97
C ALA A 171 -7.51 -6.58 -2.78
N ALA A 172 -8.35 -7.52 -2.33
CA ALA A 172 -9.62 -7.82 -2.98
C ALA A 172 -10.56 -6.62 -2.97
N TRP A 173 -10.71 -5.94 -1.83
CA TRP A 173 -11.56 -4.74 -1.72
C TRP A 173 -11.04 -3.57 -2.54
N PHE A 174 -9.73 -3.33 -2.57
CA PHE A 174 -9.15 -2.29 -3.41
C PHE A 174 -9.44 -2.47 -4.89
N ALA A 175 -9.50 -3.72 -5.34
CA ALA A 175 -9.79 -4.06 -6.72
C ALA A 175 -11.29 -4.17 -7.04
N SER A 176 -12.16 -4.00 -6.04
CA SER A 176 -13.60 -4.23 -6.16
C SER A 176 -14.37 -2.94 -6.45
N PRO A 177 -15.53 -3.02 -7.13
CA PRO A 177 -16.38 -1.85 -7.41
C PRO A 177 -16.99 -1.22 -6.14
N GLU A 178 -16.96 -1.93 -5.01
CA GLU A 178 -17.41 -1.44 -3.70
C GLU A 178 -16.44 -0.44 -3.07
N ASN A 179 -15.23 -0.27 -3.59
CA ASN A 179 -14.33 0.81 -3.18
C ASN A 179 -14.66 2.10 -3.96
N PRO A 180 -15.30 3.11 -3.33
CA PRO A 180 -15.75 4.30 -4.06
C PRO A 180 -14.61 5.26 -4.45
N TRP A 181 -13.40 5.04 -3.94
CA TRP A 181 -12.27 5.97 -4.12
C TRP A 181 -11.28 5.52 -5.20
N PHE A 182 -11.07 4.22 -5.37
CA PHE A 182 -10.00 3.69 -6.21
C PHE A 182 -10.09 4.19 -7.66
N ALA A 183 -11.21 3.95 -8.32
CA ALA A 183 -11.41 4.35 -9.71
C ALA A 183 -11.33 5.88 -9.90
N ARG A 184 -11.89 6.65 -8.96
CA ARG A 184 -11.85 8.13 -8.98
C ARG A 184 -10.42 8.64 -8.84
N ASN A 185 -9.65 8.06 -7.93
CA ASN A 185 -8.25 8.42 -7.74
C ASN A 185 -7.40 8.07 -8.96
N VAL A 186 -7.58 6.88 -9.56
CA VAL A 186 -6.87 6.52 -10.79
C VAL A 186 -7.21 7.50 -11.92
N ALA A 187 -8.48 7.85 -12.10
CA ALA A 187 -8.89 8.85 -13.08
C ALA A 187 -8.25 10.22 -12.78
N ASN A 188 -8.16 10.61 -11.51
CA ASN A 188 -7.50 11.86 -11.09
C ASN A 188 -5.98 11.85 -11.31
N ILE A 189 -5.30 10.72 -11.11
CA ILE A 189 -3.87 10.55 -11.44
C ILE A 189 -3.66 10.74 -12.94
N VAL A 190 -4.55 10.18 -13.76
CA VAL A 190 -4.49 10.35 -15.21
C VAL A 190 -4.73 11.80 -15.60
N TRP A 191 -5.79 12.42 -15.07
CA TRP A 191 -6.12 13.82 -15.32
C TRP A 191 -4.97 14.75 -14.96
N SER A 192 -4.44 14.65 -13.74
CA SER A 192 -3.34 15.50 -13.27
C SER A 192 -2.06 15.34 -14.09
N GLN A 193 -1.80 14.15 -14.64
CA GLN A 193 -0.67 13.93 -15.53
C GLN A 193 -0.79 14.70 -16.86
N TYR A 194 -1.99 14.88 -17.39
CA TYR A 194 -2.21 15.58 -18.66
C TYR A 194 -2.45 17.08 -18.48
N PHE A 195 -3.10 17.49 -17.40
CA PHE A 195 -3.54 18.88 -17.21
C PHE A 195 -2.73 19.64 -16.15
N GLY A 196 -1.81 18.99 -15.45
CA GLY A 196 -0.97 19.61 -14.42
C GLY A 196 -1.67 19.96 -13.11
N ILE A 197 -2.99 19.76 -13.03
CA ILE A 197 -3.82 19.99 -11.84
C ILE A 197 -4.74 18.79 -11.62
N GLY A 198 -5.04 18.46 -10.36
CA GLY A 198 -6.02 17.44 -10.02
C GLY A 198 -7.47 17.93 -10.17
N ILE A 199 -8.39 16.98 -10.31
CA ILE A 199 -9.81 17.20 -10.07
C ILE A 199 -9.98 17.24 -8.55
N VAL A 200 -10.18 18.44 -8.02
CA VAL A 200 -10.40 18.71 -6.60
C VAL A 200 -11.83 19.21 -6.45
N GLU A 201 -12.63 18.49 -5.67
CA GLU A 201 -13.92 18.96 -5.14
C GLU A 201 -13.75 19.23 -3.63
#